data_AF-A0A1F8D8Q3-F1
#
_entry.id   AF-A0A1F8D8Q3-F1
#
_cell.length_a   1.000
_cell.length_b   1.000
_cell.length_c   1.000
_cell.angle_alpha   90.00
_cell.angle_beta   90.00
_cell.angle_gamma   90.00
#
_symmetry.space_group_name_H-M   'P 1'
#
loop_
_entity.id
_entity.type
_entity.pdbx_description
1 polymer ?
#
loop_
_entity_poly.entity_id
_entity_poly.type
_entity_poly.pdbx_seq_one_letter_code
_entity_poly.pdbx_strand_id
1 'polypeptide(L)'
;MAASKSDYYDILGVSKNASSEEIKKAYRKQALEWHPDRHKDEKEAAEKRFKEINEAYQILSDTQKRSAYDQFGHSAFSPGGMPGGSPFGQTGRYGPFTYSYYSTGGNGGNPFASFDFGDPFEIFEQFFGGGSPFRQARQVPRYSITLDFLEAINGVTKDVSISGKKRKVKIPAGVDEGSRINFGDFILSVNVKPHKIFERDGEDIFVRIAVPYSLAALGGEIKVPTVDEDIKIRIRPGTQSGTMLRLREKGVPRLHGRGRGDEYVRLNVLTPERLTKEQKKAMEELKKEGL
;
A
#
# COMPACT_ATOMS: atom_id res chain seq x y z
N MET A 1 55.66 1.24 18.41
CA MET A 1 55.22 2.60 18.01
C MET A 1 53.73 2.53 17.74
N ALA A 2 52.89 3.23 18.53
CA ALA A 2 51.45 3.23 18.31
C ALA A 2 51.16 3.92 16.98
N ALA A 3 50.48 3.22 16.06
CA ALA A 3 50.05 3.80 14.79
C ALA A 3 49.14 5.01 15.07
N SER A 4 49.61 6.21 14.77
CA SER A 4 48.79 7.42 14.84
C SER A 4 47.62 7.25 13.88
N LYS A 5 46.39 7.19 14.42
CA LYS A 5 45.16 7.20 13.58
C LYS A 5 45.22 8.40 12.63
N SER A 6 44.93 8.17 11.35
CA SER A 6 44.93 9.20 10.31
C SER A 6 43.94 10.32 10.65
N ASP A 7 44.29 11.57 10.33
CA ASP A 7 43.44 12.71 10.62
C ASP A 7 42.11 12.59 9.82
N TYR A 8 40.96 12.81 10.47
CA TYR A 8 39.65 12.77 9.80
C TYR A 8 39.55 13.76 8.63
N TYR A 9 40.25 14.89 8.70
CA TYR A 9 40.32 15.84 7.59
C TYR A 9 41.08 15.24 6.39
N ASP A 10 42.15 14.51 6.65
CA ASP A 10 42.93 13.81 5.61
C ASP A 10 42.16 12.62 5.03
N ILE A 11 41.43 11.89 5.88
CA ILE A 11 40.55 10.79 5.46
C ILE A 11 39.48 11.32 4.50
N LEU A 12 38.85 12.47 4.79
CA LEU A 12 37.87 13.08 3.90
C LEU A 12 38.51 13.90 2.76
N GLY A 13 39.82 14.14 2.78
CA GLY A 13 40.52 14.92 1.76
C GLY A 13 40.09 16.39 1.74
N VAL A 14 39.81 16.96 2.92
CA VAL A 14 39.33 18.34 3.09
C VAL A 14 40.24 19.11 4.04
N SER A 15 40.26 20.45 3.90
CA SER A 15 41.02 21.31 4.81
C SER A 15 40.40 21.32 6.22
N LYS A 16 41.22 21.56 7.25
CA LYS A 16 40.75 21.77 8.65
C LYS A 16 39.75 22.92 8.77
N ASN A 17 39.85 23.90 7.87
CA ASN A 17 38.94 25.04 7.80
C ASN A 17 37.72 24.80 6.88
N ALA A 18 37.50 23.56 6.40
CA ALA A 18 36.40 23.25 5.50
C ALA A 18 35.04 23.55 6.15
N SER A 19 34.15 24.12 5.36
CA SER A 19 32.73 24.29 5.71
C SER A 19 32.03 22.93 5.85
N SER A 20 30.92 22.90 6.59
CA SER A 20 30.09 21.69 6.72
C SER A 20 29.60 21.16 5.37
N GLU A 21 29.37 22.06 4.39
CA GLU A 21 28.99 21.69 3.03
C GLU A 21 30.11 21.00 2.26
N GLU A 22 31.35 21.49 2.40
CA GLU A 22 32.53 20.87 1.79
C GLU A 22 32.82 19.49 2.38
N ILE A 23 32.70 19.35 3.71
CA ILE A 23 32.82 18.06 4.41
C ILE A 23 31.75 17.07 3.92
N LYS A 24 30.49 17.52 3.76
CA LYS A 24 29.39 16.70 3.21
C LYS A 24 29.63 16.33 1.74
N LYS A 25 30.18 17.23 0.93
CA LYS A 25 30.49 16.97 -0.48
C LYS A 25 31.63 15.96 -0.63
N ALA A 26 32.66 16.08 0.19
CA ALA A 26 33.80 15.18 0.19
C ALA A 26 33.42 13.77 0.65
N TYR A 27 32.63 13.66 1.72
CA TYR A 27 32.06 12.39 2.16
C TYR A 27 31.29 11.68 1.04
N ARG A 28 30.39 12.39 0.35
CA ARG A 28 29.63 11.82 -0.78
C ARG A 28 30.52 11.28 -1.88
N LYS A 29 31.56 12.02 -2.25
CA LYS A 29 32.51 11.60 -3.28
C LYS A 29 33.22 10.31 -2.86
N GLN A 30 33.73 10.27 -1.64
CA GLN A 30 34.49 9.12 -1.15
C GLN A 30 33.63 7.89 -0.85
N ALA A 31 32.41 8.09 -0.34
CA ALA A 31 31.46 7.00 -0.09
C ALA A 31 31.02 6.30 -1.38
N LEU A 32 30.88 7.07 -2.47
CA LEU A 32 30.60 6.51 -3.80
C LEU A 32 31.83 5.83 -4.41
N GLU A 33 33.02 6.35 -4.15
CA GLU A 33 34.28 5.80 -4.66
C GLU A 33 34.58 4.45 -4.00
N TRP A 34 34.57 4.40 -2.67
CA TRP A 34 34.93 3.23 -1.87
C TRP A 34 33.74 2.30 -1.54
N HIS A 35 32.68 2.33 -2.36
CA HIS A 35 31.55 1.43 -2.17
C HIS A 35 31.96 -0.03 -2.44
N PRO A 36 31.60 -1.01 -1.58
CA PRO A 36 32.00 -2.41 -1.73
C PRO A 36 31.63 -3.03 -3.08
N ASP A 37 30.51 -2.60 -3.69
CA ASP A 37 30.09 -3.09 -5.01
C ASP A 37 30.99 -2.64 -6.16
N ARG A 38 31.77 -1.57 -5.99
CA ARG A 38 32.72 -1.07 -7.00
C ARG A 38 34.11 -1.69 -6.84
N HIS A 39 34.41 -2.23 -5.66
CA HIS A 39 35.68 -2.85 -5.32
C HIS A 39 35.49 -4.32 -4.94
N LYS A 40 35.03 -5.12 -5.91
CA LYS A 40 34.67 -6.54 -5.70
C LYS A 40 35.86 -7.45 -5.39
N ASP A 41 37.05 -7.08 -5.86
CA ASP A 41 38.28 -7.85 -5.70
C ASP A 41 39.08 -7.44 -4.45
N GLU A 42 38.83 -6.24 -3.92
CA GLU A 42 39.51 -5.65 -2.75
C GLU A 42 38.50 -5.21 -1.67
N LYS A 43 37.47 -6.04 -1.44
CA LYS A 43 36.35 -5.71 -0.53
C LYS A 43 36.80 -5.32 0.86
N GLU A 44 37.76 -6.05 1.43
CA GLU A 44 38.22 -5.81 2.81
C GLU A 44 38.94 -4.46 2.96
N ALA A 45 39.73 -4.06 1.96
CA ALA A 45 40.39 -2.76 1.94
C ALA A 45 39.37 -1.61 1.72
N ALA A 46 38.42 -1.82 0.80
CA ALA A 46 37.36 -0.86 0.55
C ALA A 46 36.43 -0.68 1.76
N GLU A 47 36.07 -1.76 2.44
CA GLU A 47 35.28 -1.73 3.67
C GLU A 47 36.00 -1.00 4.81
N LYS A 48 37.31 -1.25 4.97
CA LYS A 48 38.12 -0.53 5.95
C LYS A 48 38.16 0.97 5.66
N ARG A 49 38.36 1.36 4.39
CA ARG A 49 38.35 2.76 3.97
C ARG A 49 36.98 3.40 4.14
N PHE A 50 35.92 2.71 3.75
CA PHE A 50 34.55 3.16 3.92
C PHE A 50 34.20 3.38 5.40
N LYS A 51 34.69 2.51 6.30
CA LYS A 51 34.53 2.67 7.74
C LYS A 51 35.25 3.93 8.27
N GLU A 52 36.49 4.15 7.84
CA GLU A 52 37.25 5.36 8.21
C GLU A 52 36.56 6.64 7.71
N ILE A 53 36.04 6.64 6.47
CA ILE A 53 35.29 7.76 5.87
C ILE A 53 34.02 8.08 6.67
N ASN A 54 33.30 7.06 7.13
CA ASN A 54 32.10 7.24 7.94
C ASN A 54 32.42 7.78 9.34
N GLU A 55 33.46 7.26 10.00
CA GLU A 55 33.93 7.74 11.31
C GLU A 55 34.34 9.22 11.24
N ALA A 56 35.10 9.58 10.18
CA ALA A 56 35.51 10.94 9.92
C ALA A 56 34.31 11.88 9.71
N TYR A 57 33.34 11.49 8.88
CA TYR A 57 32.16 12.31 8.65
C TYR A 57 31.33 12.50 9.92
N GLN A 58 31.11 11.45 10.70
CA GLN A 58 30.31 11.52 11.93
C GLN A 58 30.86 12.52 12.94
N ILE A 59 32.18 12.64 13.01
CA ILE A 59 32.87 13.53 13.95
C ILE A 59 32.93 14.95 13.38
N LEU A 60 33.23 15.09 12.09
CA LEU A 60 33.40 16.39 11.45
C LEU A 60 32.09 17.08 11.04
N SER A 61 30.99 16.34 10.91
CA SER A 61 29.66 16.88 10.56
C SER A 61 28.94 17.53 11.73
N ASP A 62 29.25 17.12 12.96
CA ASP A 62 28.63 17.63 14.18
C ASP A 62 29.53 18.72 14.79
N THR A 63 28.97 19.91 15.00
CA THR A 63 29.73 21.08 15.49
C THR A 63 30.40 20.83 16.85
N GLN A 64 29.75 20.08 17.75
CA GLN A 64 30.28 19.81 19.09
C GLN A 64 31.38 18.74 19.03
N LYS A 65 31.19 17.68 18.24
CA LYS A 65 32.20 16.62 18.05
C LYS A 65 33.40 17.11 17.26
N ARG A 66 33.18 17.95 16.24
CA ARG A 66 34.25 18.58 15.48
C ARG A 66 35.11 19.46 16.39
N SER A 67 34.47 20.29 17.22
CA SER A 67 35.18 21.11 18.21
C SER A 67 35.98 20.26 19.20
N ALA A 68 35.41 19.16 19.70
CA ALA A 68 36.10 18.23 20.60
C ALA A 68 37.29 17.53 19.90
N TYR A 69 37.12 17.15 18.63
CA TYR A 69 38.20 16.58 17.81
C TYR A 69 39.30 17.59 17.51
N ASP A 70 38.95 18.84 17.22
CA ASP A 70 39.92 19.90 16.95
C ASP A 70 40.75 20.24 18.21
N GLN A 71 40.15 20.11 19.41
CA GLN A 71 40.82 20.38 20.69
C GLN A 71 41.64 19.21 21.22
N PHE A 72 41.13 17.99 21.09
CA PHE A 72 41.68 16.80 21.77
C PHE A 72 42.04 15.66 20.82
N GLY A 73 41.89 15.83 19.51
CA GLY A 73 42.14 14.80 18.50
C GLY A 73 41.33 13.52 18.72
N HIS A 74 41.89 12.39 18.31
CA HIS A 74 41.27 11.07 18.48
C HIS A 74 41.10 10.65 19.96
N SER A 75 41.83 11.27 20.89
CA SER A 75 41.69 11.01 22.34
C SER A 75 40.35 11.47 22.91
N ALA A 76 39.68 12.43 22.28
CA ALA A 76 38.36 12.92 22.73
C ALA A 76 37.29 11.81 22.79
N PHE A 77 37.46 10.78 21.95
CA PHE A 77 36.51 9.68 21.75
C PHE A 77 37.06 8.33 22.25
N SER A 78 38.22 8.33 22.91
CA SER A 78 38.81 7.11 23.48
C SER A 78 38.31 6.89 24.92
N PRO A 79 37.95 5.66 25.32
CA PRO A 79 37.54 5.36 26.68
C PRO A 79 38.66 5.73 27.67
N GLY A 80 38.41 6.73 28.53
CA GLY A 80 39.36 7.21 29.54
C GLY A 80 40.23 8.42 29.16
N GLY A 81 40.00 9.06 28.02
CA GLY A 81 40.83 10.17 27.52
C GLY A 81 40.60 11.56 28.16
N MET A 82 39.53 11.76 28.95
CA MET A 82 39.21 13.06 29.59
C MET A 82 39.07 12.93 31.12
N PRO A 83 39.70 13.83 31.91
CA PRO A 83 39.43 13.94 33.35
C PRO A 83 37.95 14.33 33.55
N GLY A 84 37.13 13.40 34.03
CA GLY A 84 35.67 13.56 34.15
C GLY A 84 34.82 12.66 33.26
N GLY A 85 35.44 11.80 32.43
CA GLY A 85 34.74 10.93 31.49
C GLY A 85 34.31 11.67 30.21
N SER A 86 34.34 11.02 29.05
CA SER A 86 33.92 11.66 27.80
C SER A 86 32.44 12.05 27.87
N PRO A 87 32.06 13.32 27.62
CA PRO A 87 30.65 13.72 27.45
C PRO A 87 29.96 12.96 26.31
N PHE A 88 30.77 12.40 25.40
CA PHE A 88 30.37 11.59 24.26
C PHE A 88 30.56 10.08 24.49
N GLY A 89 31.05 9.67 25.67
CA GLY A 89 31.46 8.30 26.00
C GLY A 89 30.52 7.54 26.92
N GLN A 90 29.34 8.09 27.24
CA GLN A 90 28.37 7.44 28.12
C GLN A 90 27.21 6.79 27.34
N THR A 91 27.56 5.92 26.38
CA THR A 91 26.63 4.89 25.86
C THR A 91 27.36 3.57 25.72
N GLY A 92 27.88 3.07 26.84
CA GLY A 92 28.33 1.68 26.95
C GLY A 92 27.13 0.72 26.90
N ARG A 93 26.56 0.52 25.71
CA ARG A 93 25.86 -0.71 25.25
C ARG A 93 25.13 -0.60 23.91
N TYR A 94 25.23 0.51 23.18
CA TYR A 94 24.80 0.60 21.78
C TYR A 94 25.61 1.73 21.12
N GLY A 95 26.72 1.37 20.48
CA GLY A 95 27.23 2.20 19.38
C GLY A 95 26.25 2.04 18.21
N PRO A 96 25.85 3.09 17.48
CA PRO A 96 24.78 3.00 16.48
C PRO A 96 25.13 2.15 15.25
N PHE A 97 26.33 1.57 15.17
CA PHE A 97 26.72 0.62 14.12
C PHE A 97 27.34 -0.63 14.73
N THR A 98 26.52 -1.65 14.98
CA THR A 98 26.98 -3.03 14.83
C THR A 98 26.91 -3.35 13.34
N TYR A 99 28.02 -3.20 12.62
CA TYR A 99 28.13 -3.78 11.29
C TYR A 99 28.49 -5.25 11.44
N SER A 100 27.47 -6.12 11.50
CA SER A 100 27.65 -7.57 11.31
C SER A 100 27.58 -7.84 9.81
N TYR A 101 28.73 -8.02 9.17
CA TYR A 101 28.75 -8.66 7.85
C TYR A 101 28.45 -10.14 8.07
N TYR A 102 27.35 -10.65 7.48
CA TYR A 102 27.11 -12.09 7.48
C TYR A 102 28.14 -12.75 6.56
N SER A 103 29.21 -13.31 7.13
CA SER A 103 29.89 -14.44 6.50
C SER A 103 29.01 -15.67 6.71
N THR A 104 28.43 -16.14 5.61
CA THR A 104 28.10 -17.53 5.33
C THR A 104 27.80 -18.45 6.53
N GLY A 105 26.50 -18.76 6.70
CA GLY A 105 26.06 -20.02 7.30
C GLY A 105 25.19 -19.87 8.54
N GLY A 106 23.87 -19.84 8.39
CA GLY A 106 22.96 -19.99 9.52
C GLY A 106 21.57 -19.44 9.25
N ASN A 107 20.61 -20.35 9.09
CA ASN A 107 19.18 -20.14 8.87
C ASN A 107 18.55 -19.07 9.78
N GLY A 108 18.30 -17.87 9.25
CA GLY A 108 17.60 -16.77 9.90
C GLY A 108 17.38 -15.62 8.91
N GLY A 109 16.13 -15.25 8.64
CA GLY A 109 15.74 -14.37 7.54
C GLY A 109 16.46 -13.01 7.52
N ASN A 110 16.92 -12.61 6.34
CA ASN A 110 17.57 -11.33 6.06
C ASN A 110 16.62 -10.16 6.37
N PRO A 111 16.91 -9.29 7.37
CA PRO A 111 16.11 -8.11 7.66
C PRO A 111 16.24 -6.99 6.61
N PHE A 112 17.10 -7.20 5.60
CA PHE A 112 17.35 -6.28 4.48
C PHE A 112 16.80 -6.79 3.13
N ALA A 113 16.16 -7.97 3.09
CA ALA A 113 15.65 -8.53 1.84
C ALA A 113 14.39 -7.83 1.31
N SER A 114 13.77 -6.93 2.09
CA SER A 114 12.56 -6.20 1.70
C SER A 114 12.76 -4.68 1.61
N PHE A 115 14.00 -4.19 1.70
CA PHE A 115 14.34 -2.79 1.47
C PHE A 115 14.84 -2.64 0.04
N ASP A 116 14.04 -1.97 -0.79
CA ASP A 116 14.41 -1.55 -2.14
C ASP A 116 15.39 -0.37 -2.03
N PHE A 117 16.65 -0.58 -2.39
CA PHE A 117 17.75 0.39 -2.29
C PHE A 117 17.71 1.41 -3.44
N GLY A 118 16.57 2.07 -3.65
CA GLY A 118 16.38 3.05 -4.74
C GLY A 118 17.21 4.33 -4.60
N ASP A 119 17.53 4.75 -3.37
CA ASP A 119 18.47 5.84 -3.10
C ASP A 119 19.21 5.62 -1.76
N PRO A 120 20.53 5.33 -1.79
CA PRO A 120 21.36 5.17 -0.59
C PRO A 120 21.34 6.36 0.37
N PHE A 121 20.88 7.53 -0.08
CA PHE A 121 20.86 8.78 0.70
C PHE A 121 19.64 8.93 1.62
N GLU A 122 18.49 8.32 1.30
CA GLU A 122 17.29 8.38 2.16
C GLU A 122 17.43 7.52 3.43
N ILE A 123 18.06 6.35 3.28
CA ILE A 123 18.35 5.42 4.38
C ILE A 123 19.34 6.05 5.37
N PHE A 124 20.31 6.82 4.88
CA PHE A 124 21.32 7.49 5.70
C PHE A 124 20.73 8.62 6.57
N GLU A 125 19.79 9.42 6.04
CA GLU A 125 19.11 10.48 6.82
C GLU A 125 18.16 9.90 7.90
N GLN A 126 17.54 8.75 7.64
CA GLN A 126 16.67 8.06 8.60
C GLN A 126 17.45 7.40 9.75
N PHE A 127 18.70 6.99 9.50
CA PHE A 127 19.50 6.22 10.45
C PHE A 127 20.38 7.10 11.37
N PHE A 128 20.78 8.31 10.94
CA PHE A 128 21.71 9.16 11.68
C PHE A 128 21.10 10.35 12.44
N GLY A 129 19.77 10.49 12.49
CA GLY A 129 19.13 11.28 13.55
C GLY A 129 19.41 12.79 13.53
N GLY A 130 19.48 13.39 12.35
CA GLY A 130 19.43 14.84 12.17
C GLY A 130 18.13 15.22 11.47
N GLY A 131 17.00 15.08 12.17
CA GLY A 131 15.69 15.42 11.63
C GLY A 131 15.67 16.88 11.18
N SER A 132 15.76 17.12 9.87
CA SER A 132 15.44 18.42 9.31
C SER A 132 14.00 18.75 9.70
N PRO A 133 13.72 19.84 10.44
CA PRO A 133 12.36 20.23 10.82
C PRO A 133 11.44 20.49 9.61
N PHE A 134 12.01 20.50 8.40
CA PHE A 134 11.36 20.85 7.15
C PHE A 134 10.98 19.68 6.25
N ARG A 135 11.19 18.42 6.66
CA ARG A 135 10.50 17.28 6.04
C ARG A 135 9.47 16.70 7.00
N GLN A 136 8.53 17.54 7.45
CA GLN A 136 7.19 17.01 7.66
C GLN A 136 6.72 16.51 6.29
N ALA A 137 6.76 15.20 6.07
CA ALA A 137 5.89 14.60 5.07
C ALA A 137 4.50 15.14 5.38
N ARG A 138 4.00 16.04 4.52
CA ARG A 138 2.70 16.69 4.71
C ARG A 138 1.71 15.54 4.90
N GLN A 139 1.19 15.36 6.11
CA GLN A 139 0.22 14.31 6.35
C GLN A 139 -1.00 14.65 5.50
N VAL A 140 -1.18 13.90 4.41
CA VAL A 140 -2.32 14.10 3.51
C VAL A 140 -3.56 13.63 4.28
N PRO A 141 -4.52 14.52 4.58
CA PRO A 141 -5.70 14.17 5.35
C PRO A 141 -6.50 13.08 4.64
N ARG A 142 -7.08 12.18 5.43
CA ARG A 142 -7.89 11.05 4.96
C ARG A 142 -9.34 11.25 5.35
N TYR A 143 -10.23 11.18 4.38
CA TYR A 143 -11.67 11.25 4.59
C TYR A 143 -12.32 9.95 4.15
N SER A 144 -13.50 9.67 4.67
CA SER A 144 -14.33 8.54 4.24
C SER A 144 -15.67 9.05 3.71
N ILE A 145 -16.14 8.48 2.60
CA ILE A 145 -17.49 8.69 2.11
C ILE A 145 -18.23 7.36 2.03
N THR A 146 -19.50 7.37 2.39
CA THR A 146 -20.39 6.23 2.15
C THR A 146 -21.21 6.47 0.89
N LEU A 147 -21.17 5.50 -0.03
CA LEU A 147 -21.95 5.48 -1.27
C LEU A 147 -22.99 4.38 -1.23
N ASP A 148 -24.08 4.59 -1.94
CA ASP A 148 -25.01 3.50 -2.24
C ASP A 148 -24.43 2.63 -3.37
N PHE A 149 -24.81 1.36 -3.42
CA PHE A 149 -24.25 0.38 -4.35
C PHE A 149 -24.29 0.81 -5.82
N LEU A 150 -25.43 1.32 -6.29
CA LEU A 150 -25.59 1.78 -7.67
C LEU A 150 -24.74 3.02 -7.97
N GLU A 151 -24.53 3.90 -6.98
CA GLU A 151 -23.65 5.07 -7.15
C GLU A 151 -22.19 4.67 -7.29
N ALA A 152 -21.75 3.63 -6.56
CA ALA A 152 -20.40 3.09 -6.65
C ALA A 152 -20.14 2.46 -8.02
N ILE A 153 -21.14 1.78 -8.59
CA ILE A 153 -21.04 1.13 -9.90
C ILE A 153 -21.06 2.16 -11.03
N ASN A 154 -22.03 3.07 -11.03
CA ASN A 154 -22.23 4.01 -12.13
C ASN A 154 -21.32 5.25 -12.04
N GLY A 155 -20.72 5.47 -10.87
CA GLY A 155 -19.97 6.68 -10.56
C GLY A 155 -20.90 7.85 -10.26
N VAL A 156 -20.44 8.77 -9.42
CA VAL A 156 -21.26 9.90 -8.97
C VAL A 156 -20.39 11.11 -8.69
N THR A 157 -20.95 12.30 -8.88
CA THR A 157 -20.35 13.54 -8.41
C THR A 157 -21.06 13.97 -7.12
N LYS A 158 -20.34 13.99 -5.99
CA LYS A 158 -20.90 14.38 -4.69
C LYS A 158 -20.17 15.58 -4.10
N ASP A 159 -20.93 16.40 -3.38
CA ASP A 159 -20.39 17.46 -2.56
C ASP A 159 -20.00 16.88 -1.20
N VAL A 160 -18.71 16.94 -0.87
CA VAL A 160 -18.16 16.48 0.40
C VAL A 160 -17.62 17.66 1.20
N SER A 161 -17.69 17.56 2.52
CA SER A 161 -17.10 18.54 3.42
C SER A 161 -15.69 18.11 3.79
N ILE A 162 -14.69 18.83 3.29
CA ILE A 162 -13.27 18.57 3.50
C ILE A 162 -12.70 19.76 4.25
N SER A 163 -12.21 19.55 5.46
CA SER A 163 -11.67 20.63 6.31
C SER A 163 -12.64 21.81 6.48
N GLY A 164 -13.95 21.51 6.62
CA GLY A 164 -15.00 22.52 6.80
C GLY A 164 -15.42 23.28 5.53
N LYS A 165 -14.83 22.96 4.37
CA LYS A 165 -15.22 23.53 3.06
C LYS A 165 -15.94 22.48 2.22
N LYS A 166 -17.04 22.87 1.58
CA LYS A 166 -17.73 22.01 0.61
C LYS A 166 -16.93 21.98 -0.69
N ARG A 167 -16.59 20.79 -1.17
CA ARG A 167 -15.93 20.57 -2.46
C ARG A 167 -16.68 19.50 -3.23
N LYS A 168 -16.90 19.76 -4.51
CA LYS A 168 -17.47 18.79 -5.44
C LYS A 168 -16.36 17.84 -5.92
N VAL A 169 -16.55 16.54 -5.71
CA VAL A 169 -15.61 15.50 -6.17
C VAL A 169 -16.32 14.50 -7.06
N LYS A 170 -15.63 14.12 -8.12
CA LYS A 170 -16.07 13.09 -9.05
C LYS A 170 -15.48 11.76 -8.59
N ILE A 171 -16.37 10.84 -8.24
CA ILE A 171 -16.01 9.47 -7.90
C ILE A 171 -16.18 8.65 -9.18
N PRO A 172 -15.13 7.94 -9.63
CA PRO A 172 -15.19 7.14 -10.84
C PRO A 172 -16.16 5.96 -10.70
N ALA A 173 -16.65 5.48 -11.84
CA ALA A 173 -17.46 4.28 -11.92
C ALA A 173 -16.63 3.03 -11.58
N GLY A 174 -17.28 2.03 -10.97
CA GLY A 174 -16.64 0.76 -10.62
C GLY A 174 -15.81 0.76 -9.34
N VAL A 175 -15.89 1.81 -8.52
CA VAL A 175 -15.24 1.84 -7.21
C VAL A 175 -15.81 0.78 -6.29
N ASP A 176 -14.97 0.13 -5.51
CA ASP A 176 -15.34 -0.94 -4.59
C ASP A 176 -15.15 -0.55 -3.11
N GLU A 177 -15.65 -1.39 -2.21
CA GLU A 177 -15.43 -1.25 -0.77
C GLU A 177 -13.93 -1.10 -0.45
N GLY A 178 -13.59 -0.07 0.33
CA GLY A 178 -12.21 0.23 0.72
C GLY A 178 -11.38 0.91 -0.37
N SER A 179 -11.95 1.23 -1.55
CA SER A 179 -11.26 1.97 -2.60
C SER A 179 -10.73 3.31 -2.10
N ARG A 180 -9.49 3.63 -2.44
CA ARG A 180 -8.84 4.89 -2.05
C ARG A 180 -8.57 5.75 -3.26
N ILE A 181 -9.14 6.95 -3.28
CA ILE A 181 -8.98 7.92 -4.35
C ILE A 181 -8.09 9.05 -3.85
N ASN A 182 -6.97 9.28 -4.52
CA ASN A 182 -6.04 10.36 -4.18
C ASN A 182 -6.37 11.61 -5.00
N PHE A 183 -6.71 12.71 -4.33
CA PHE A 183 -6.96 14.01 -4.96
C PHE A 183 -5.76 14.97 -4.86
N GLY A 184 -4.62 14.48 -4.36
CA GLY A 184 -3.37 15.23 -4.16
C GLY A 184 -3.33 15.91 -2.80
N ASP A 185 -4.36 16.71 -2.47
CA ASP A 185 -4.46 17.42 -1.18
C ASP A 185 -5.16 16.61 -0.08
N PHE A 186 -5.89 15.55 -0.44
CA PHE A 186 -6.48 14.58 0.49
C PHE A 186 -6.66 13.21 -0.18
N ILE A 187 -6.87 12.17 0.64
CA ILE A 187 -7.24 10.83 0.19
C ILE A 187 -8.67 10.53 0.66
N LEU A 188 -9.52 10.08 -0.26
CA LEU A 188 -10.89 9.67 0.03
C LEU A 188 -10.99 8.14 0.02
N SER A 189 -11.41 7.55 1.13
CA SER A 189 -11.76 6.14 1.23
C SER A 189 -13.26 5.97 0.98
N VAL A 190 -13.62 5.02 0.12
CA VAL A 190 -15.01 4.74 -0.24
C VAL A 190 -15.51 3.55 0.55
N ASN A 191 -16.67 3.70 1.20
CA ASN A 191 -17.45 2.62 1.78
C ASN A 191 -18.74 2.48 0.97
N VAL A 192 -19.10 1.29 0.54
CA VAL A 192 -20.26 0.97 -0.28
C VAL A 192 -21.28 0.23 0.58
N LYS A 193 -22.51 0.74 0.62
CA LYS A 193 -23.59 0.04 1.34
C LYS A 193 -24.00 -1.23 0.58
N PRO A 194 -24.24 -2.34 1.29
CA PRO A 194 -24.82 -3.54 0.70
C PRO A 194 -26.17 -3.25 0.02
N HIS A 195 -26.41 -3.87 -1.13
CA HIS A 195 -27.69 -3.78 -1.83
C HIS A 195 -28.58 -4.97 -1.51
N LYS A 196 -29.91 -4.79 -1.58
CA LYS A 196 -30.89 -5.85 -1.26
C LYS A 196 -30.97 -6.93 -2.34
N ILE A 197 -30.67 -6.58 -3.58
CA ILE A 197 -30.88 -7.41 -4.78
C ILE A 197 -29.57 -7.82 -5.42
N PHE A 198 -28.56 -6.95 -5.36
CA PHE A 198 -27.30 -7.11 -6.07
C PHE A 198 -26.21 -7.50 -5.09
N GLU A 199 -25.49 -8.56 -5.41
CA GLU A 199 -24.29 -8.99 -4.71
C GLU A 199 -23.11 -8.82 -5.67
N ARG A 200 -22.07 -8.09 -5.28
CA ARG A 200 -20.88 -7.87 -6.11
C ARG A 200 -19.79 -8.87 -5.72
N ASP A 201 -19.16 -9.47 -6.72
CA ASP A 201 -17.93 -10.22 -6.57
C ASP A 201 -16.93 -9.74 -7.64
N GLY A 202 -15.99 -8.89 -7.23
CA GLY A 202 -15.05 -8.24 -8.13
C GLY A 202 -15.74 -7.37 -9.17
N GLU A 203 -15.70 -7.79 -10.43
CA GLU A 203 -16.35 -7.11 -11.57
C GLU A 203 -17.73 -7.68 -11.89
N ASP A 204 -18.05 -8.86 -11.35
CA ASP A 204 -19.27 -9.58 -11.64
C ASP A 204 -20.36 -9.27 -10.60
N ILE A 205 -21.61 -9.40 -11.02
CA ILE A 205 -22.79 -9.12 -10.20
C ILE A 205 -23.66 -10.36 -10.14
N PHE A 206 -24.13 -10.70 -8.95
CA PHE A 206 -25.01 -11.83 -8.70
C PHE A 206 -26.37 -11.31 -8.25
N VAL A 207 -27.42 -11.84 -8.90
CA VAL A 207 -28.80 -11.51 -8.58
C VAL A 207 -29.60 -12.78 -8.40
N ARG A 208 -30.47 -12.80 -7.39
CA ARG A 208 -31.45 -13.87 -7.21
C ARG A 208 -32.83 -13.36 -7.63
N ILE A 209 -33.39 -13.93 -8.68
CA ILE A 209 -34.74 -13.59 -9.11
C ILE A 209 -35.71 -14.70 -8.75
N ALA A 210 -36.87 -14.31 -8.23
CA ALA A 210 -37.99 -15.20 -8.02
C ALA A 210 -38.73 -15.42 -9.35
N VAL A 211 -38.92 -16.69 -9.71
CA VAL A 211 -39.65 -17.09 -10.92
C VAL A 211 -40.90 -17.87 -10.50
N PRO A 212 -42.11 -17.47 -10.93
CA PRO A 212 -43.31 -18.27 -10.67
C PRO A 212 -43.20 -19.67 -11.27
N TYR A 213 -43.72 -20.69 -10.57
CA TYR A 213 -43.71 -22.07 -11.05
C TYR A 213 -44.29 -22.22 -12.47
N SER A 214 -45.41 -21.54 -12.76
CA SER A 214 -46.04 -21.57 -14.09
C SER A 214 -45.12 -21.06 -15.19
N LEU A 215 -44.36 -19.99 -14.94
CA LEU A 215 -43.42 -19.42 -15.90
C LEU A 215 -42.20 -20.32 -16.12
N ALA A 216 -41.72 -20.97 -15.06
CA ALA A 216 -40.63 -21.94 -15.13
C ALA A 216 -41.03 -23.20 -15.92
N ALA A 217 -42.26 -23.69 -15.70
CA ALA A 217 -42.80 -24.87 -16.37
C ALA A 217 -43.11 -24.60 -17.85
N LEU A 218 -43.88 -23.55 -18.14
CA LEU A 218 -44.38 -23.25 -19.49
C LEU A 218 -43.38 -22.45 -20.34
N GLY A 219 -42.40 -21.81 -19.70
CA GLY A 219 -41.53 -20.83 -20.35
C GLY A 219 -42.25 -19.50 -20.59
N GLY A 220 -41.49 -18.48 -20.98
CA GLY A 220 -42.02 -17.14 -21.24
C GLY A 220 -40.92 -16.10 -21.09
N GLU A 221 -41.30 -14.88 -20.70
CA GLU A 221 -40.36 -13.78 -20.48
C GLU A 221 -40.45 -13.27 -19.05
N ILE A 222 -39.30 -12.92 -18.48
CA ILE A 222 -39.22 -12.24 -17.18
C ILE A 222 -38.31 -11.01 -17.30
N LYS A 223 -38.64 -10.00 -16.52
CA LYS A 223 -37.86 -8.77 -16.40
C LYS A 223 -36.82 -8.96 -15.30
N VAL A 224 -35.54 -8.84 -15.65
CA VAL A 224 -34.41 -8.95 -14.73
C VAL A 224 -33.85 -7.55 -14.47
N PRO A 225 -33.73 -7.13 -13.20
CA PRO A 225 -33.09 -5.86 -12.88
C PRO A 225 -31.58 -6.00 -13.07
N THR A 226 -30.99 -5.10 -13.86
CA THR A 226 -29.52 -4.93 -13.92
C THR A 226 -29.12 -3.62 -13.24
N VAL A 227 -27.82 -3.35 -13.16
CA VAL A 227 -27.30 -2.11 -12.56
C VAL A 227 -27.52 -0.84 -13.39
N ASP A 228 -27.79 -1.00 -14.69
CA ASP A 228 -28.07 0.11 -15.59
C ASP A 228 -29.59 0.25 -15.82
N GLU A 229 -30.20 -0.84 -16.28
CA GLU A 229 -31.60 -0.88 -16.71
C GLU A 229 -32.18 -2.29 -16.58
N ASP A 230 -33.49 -2.40 -16.58
CA ASP A 230 -34.10 -3.72 -16.54
C ASP A 230 -34.16 -4.37 -17.93
N ILE A 231 -33.75 -5.63 -18.03
CA ILE A 231 -33.69 -6.37 -19.29
C ILE A 231 -34.74 -7.48 -19.28
N LYS A 232 -35.45 -7.66 -20.40
CA LYS A 232 -36.32 -8.82 -20.59
C LYS A 232 -35.50 -10.02 -21.07
N ILE A 233 -35.62 -11.13 -20.36
CA ILE A 233 -34.98 -12.39 -20.73
C ILE A 233 -36.02 -13.47 -20.96
N ARG A 234 -35.73 -14.39 -21.88
CA ARG A 234 -36.59 -15.55 -22.15
C ARG A 234 -36.23 -16.70 -21.23
N ILE A 235 -37.23 -17.19 -20.49
CA ILE A 235 -37.16 -18.42 -19.70
C ILE A 235 -37.61 -19.59 -20.57
N ARG A 236 -36.79 -20.65 -20.59
CA ARG A 236 -37.12 -21.87 -21.33
C ARG A 236 -38.16 -22.69 -20.56
N PRO A 237 -39.08 -23.40 -21.23
CA PRO A 237 -39.94 -24.37 -20.57
C PRO A 237 -39.11 -25.42 -19.81
N GLY A 238 -39.59 -25.85 -18.64
CA GLY A 238 -38.90 -26.81 -17.78
C GLY A 238 -37.66 -26.26 -17.05
N THR A 239 -37.52 -24.94 -16.93
CA THR A 239 -36.37 -24.34 -16.23
C THR A 239 -36.39 -24.70 -14.74
N GLN A 240 -35.28 -25.24 -14.24
CA GLN A 240 -35.16 -25.69 -12.84
C GLN A 240 -34.74 -24.55 -11.91
N SER A 241 -35.11 -24.67 -10.62
CA SER A 241 -34.59 -23.76 -9.59
C SER A 241 -33.08 -23.92 -9.44
N GLY A 242 -32.38 -22.82 -9.17
CA GLY A 242 -30.92 -22.76 -9.13
C GLY A 242 -30.24 -22.62 -10.49
N THR A 243 -30.98 -22.65 -11.60
CA THR A 243 -30.42 -22.36 -12.93
C THR A 243 -29.75 -20.99 -12.94
N MET A 244 -28.52 -20.94 -13.44
CA MET A 244 -27.73 -19.71 -13.58
C MET A 244 -27.80 -19.23 -15.03
N LEU A 245 -28.17 -17.96 -15.23
CA LEU A 245 -28.12 -17.29 -16.51
C LEU A 245 -27.05 -16.20 -16.47
N ARG A 246 -26.18 -16.16 -17.48
CA ARG A 246 -25.13 -15.15 -17.60
C ARG A 246 -25.54 -14.08 -18.61
N LEU A 247 -25.61 -12.83 -18.16
CA LEU A 247 -25.81 -11.66 -18.99
C LEU A 247 -24.45 -10.98 -19.21
N ARG A 248 -23.95 -11.06 -20.45
CA ARG A 248 -22.62 -10.56 -20.79
C ARG A 248 -22.56 -9.04 -20.72
N GLU A 249 -21.46 -8.51 -20.19
CA GLU A 249 -21.16 -7.07 -20.07
C GLU A 249 -22.19 -6.27 -19.26
N LYS A 250 -22.95 -6.94 -18.39
CA LYS A 250 -23.96 -6.32 -17.50
C LYS A 250 -23.51 -6.22 -16.04
N GLY A 251 -22.25 -6.54 -15.75
CA GLY A 251 -21.64 -6.36 -14.45
C GLY A 251 -21.07 -4.95 -14.23
N VAL A 252 -20.09 -4.87 -13.32
CA VAL A 252 -19.46 -3.62 -12.89
C VAL A 252 -18.46 -3.11 -13.94
N PRO A 253 -18.43 -1.81 -14.24
CA PRO A 253 -17.37 -1.20 -15.06
C PRO A 253 -15.98 -1.35 -14.44
N ARG A 254 -14.97 -1.58 -15.28
CA ARG A 254 -13.57 -1.65 -14.83
C ARG A 254 -13.04 -0.25 -14.51
N LEU A 255 -12.53 -0.05 -13.29
CA LEU A 255 -12.02 1.25 -12.82
C LEU A 255 -10.84 1.79 -13.67
N HIS A 256 -9.95 0.90 -14.11
CA HIS A 256 -8.72 1.22 -14.85
C HIS A 256 -8.61 0.50 -16.20
N GLY A 257 -9.74 0.19 -16.84
CA GLY A 257 -9.73 -0.57 -18.09
C GLY A 257 -10.95 -0.33 -18.95
N ARG A 258 -10.96 -0.98 -20.12
CA ARG A 258 -12.14 -1.03 -20.99
C ARG A 258 -12.95 -2.29 -20.68
N GLY A 259 -14.26 -2.17 -20.71
CA GLY A 259 -15.19 -3.29 -20.54
C GLY A 259 -15.85 -3.31 -19.17
N ARG A 260 -16.67 -4.34 -18.97
CA ARG A 260 -17.46 -4.61 -17.76
C ARG A 260 -17.38 -6.09 -17.44
N GLY A 261 -17.59 -6.45 -16.18
CA GLY A 261 -17.88 -7.83 -15.83
C GLY A 261 -19.28 -8.24 -16.31
N ASP A 262 -19.74 -9.39 -15.83
CA ASP A 262 -21.01 -9.98 -16.22
C ASP A 262 -22.01 -10.00 -15.05
N GLU A 263 -23.28 -10.16 -15.38
CA GLU A 263 -24.32 -10.41 -14.39
C GLU A 263 -24.77 -11.87 -14.43
N TYR A 264 -24.76 -12.50 -13.27
CA TYR A 264 -25.16 -13.88 -13.03
C TYR A 264 -26.49 -13.91 -12.30
N VAL A 265 -27.52 -14.31 -13.02
CA VAL A 265 -28.89 -14.35 -12.54
C VAL A 265 -29.21 -15.78 -12.11
N ARG A 266 -29.34 -15.97 -10.81
CA ARG A 266 -29.80 -17.24 -10.22
C ARG A 266 -31.31 -17.25 -10.15
N LEU A 267 -31.92 -18.19 -10.87
CA LEU A 267 -33.36 -18.36 -10.86
C LEU A 267 -33.79 -19.14 -9.61
N ASN A 268 -34.74 -18.62 -8.84
CA ASN A 268 -35.36 -19.31 -7.73
C ASN A 268 -36.84 -19.54 -8.06
N VAL A 269 -37.23 -20.77 -8.36
CA VAL A 269 -38.62 -21.11 -8.67
C VAL A 269 -39.42 -21.12 -7.37
N LEU A 270 -40.40 -20.23 -7.26
CA LEU A 270 -41.25 -20.13 -6.08
C LEU A 270 -42.46 -21.05 -6.21
N THR A 271 -42.67 -21.83 -5.16
CA THR A 271 -43.92 -22.57 -4.96
C THR A 271 -44.86 -21.71 -4.10
N PRO A 272 -46.11 -21.46 -4.53
CA PRO A 272 -47.04 -20.65 -3.76
C PRO A 272 -47.42 -21.32 -2.43
N GLU A 273 -47.39 -20.57 -1.33
CA GLU A 273 -47.78 -21.07 0.00
C GLU A 273 -49.30 -21.26 0.15
N ARG A 274 -50.09 -20.49 -0.59
CA ARG A 274 -51.55 -20.51 -0.56
C ARG A 274 -52.11 -20.55 -1.97
N LEU A 275 -53.12 -21.39 -2.16
CA LEU A 275 -53.79 -21.58 -3.44
C LEU A 275 -55.28 -21.25 -3.29
N THR A 276 -55.85 -20.60 -4.31
CA THR A 276 -57.31 -20.46 -4.44
C THR A 276 -57.94 -21.82 -4.78
N LYS A 277 -59.27 -21.94 -4.65
CA LYS A 277 -59.99 -23.18 -5.01
C LYS A 277 -59.71 -23.62 -6.45
N GLU A 278 -59.71 -22.66 -7.38
CA GLU A 278 -59.43 -22.90 -8.80
C GLU A 278 -57.98 -23.33 -9.03
N GLN A 279 -57.02 -22.64 -8.42
CA GLN A 279 -55.60 -23.01 -8.52
C GLN A 279 -55.33 -24.39 -7.93
N LYS A 280 -55.96 -24.73 -6.79
CA LYS A 280 -55.84 -26.06 -6.19
C LYS A 280 -56.39 -27.15 -7.12
N LYS A 281 -57.56 -26.90 -7.75
CA LYS A 281 -58.14 -27.83 -8.72
C LYS A 281 -57.20 -28.06 -9.90
N ALA A 282 -56.60 -27.00 -10.45
CA ALA A 282 -55.62 -27.12 -11.53
C ALA A 282 -54.38 -27.93 -11.11
N MET A 283 -53.87 -27.73 -9.88
CA MET A 283 -52.74 -28.51 -9.37
C MET A 283 -53.11 -29.98 -9.12
N GLU A 284 -54.35 -30.29 -8.74
CA GLU A 284 -54.84 -31.67 -8.62
C GLU A 284 -54.96 -32.36 -9.98
N GLU A 285 -55.32 -31.63 -11.04
CA GLU A 285 -55.32 -32.14 -12.41
C GLU A 285 -53.90 -32.45 -12.88
N LEU A 286 -52.94 -31.54 -12.68
CA LEU A 286 -51.52 -31.78 -12.95
C LEU A 286 -50.97 -32.99 -12.20
N LYS A 287 -51.34 -33.14 -10.92
CA LYS A 287 -50.95 -34.29 -10.10
C LYS A 287 -51.44 -35.62 -10.67
N LYS A 288 -52.61 -35.67 -11.31
CA LYS A 288 -53.13 -36.89 -11.96
C LYS A 288 -52.34 -37.25 -13.22
N GLU A 289 -51.79 -36.26 -13.90
CA GLU A 289 -50.92 -36.45 -15.07
C GLU A 289 -49.46 -36.77 -14.69
N GLY A 290 -49.10 -36.68 -13.40
CA GLY A 290 -47.78 -37.04 -12.89
C GLY A 290 -46.79 -35.87 -12.79
N LEU A 291 -47.29 -34.63 -12.79
CA LEU A 291 -46.53 -33.38 -12.56
C LEU A 291 -46.76 -32.86 -11.13
#